data_AF-A0A0P6W0F5-F1
#
_entry.id   AF-A0A0P6W0F5-F1
#
_cell.length_a   1.000
_cell.length_b   1.000
_cell.length_c   1.000
_cell.angle_alpha   90.00
_cell.angle_beta   90.00
_cell.angle_gamma   90.00
#
_symmetry.space_group_name_H-M   'P 1'
#
loop_
_entity.id
_entity.type
_entity.pdbx_description
1 polymer ?
#
loop_
_entity_poly.entity_id
_entity_poly.type
_entity_poly.pdbx_seq_one_letter_code
_entity_poly.pdbx_strand_id
1 'polypeptide(L)'
;YVRPGTPLDDEAQKRATSVYFPGFVVPMLPETLSNGICSLMPKVDRMCFVCDMQVGRDGEVTGSRFYEAVMNSHARLTYNQVWKAVGEDDADTKAFIGPLLPQVQRLHQLYHVLSKARTHRGAIEFETSEVRFVLDNTGEVTQAGMLVRNDAHKLIEECMIAANVEAARYLLSMHVPAPYRVHERPPESKYEDLLEFLKEFQLILPAWSKVRPGDYTKLLKKVRARPDAA
;
A
#
# COMPACT_ATOMS: atom_id res chain seq x y z
N TYR A 1 17.40 9.79 -13.66
CA TYR A 1 18.46 8.77 -13.86
C TYR A 1 18.20 7.91 -15.09
N VAL A 2 16.97 7.44 -15.30
CA VAL A 2 16.56 6.75 -16.54
C VAL A 2 15.86 7.79 -17.42
N ARG A 3 16.31 8.00 -18.67
CA ARG A 3 15.72 8.97 -19.60
C ARG A 3 15.06 8.24 -20.78
N PRO A 4 13.95 8.75 -21.33
CA PRO A 4 13.29 8.13 -22.49
C PRO A 4 14.24 7.85 -23.65
N GLY A 5 14.12 6.68 -24.26
CA GLY A 5 14.91 6.27 -25.44
C GLY A 5 16.37 5.93 -25.16
N THR A 6 16.75 5.74 -23.89
CA THR A 6 18.09 5.25 -23.51
C THR A 6 18.09 3.74 -23.33
N PRO A 7 19.25 3.05 -23.41
CA PRO A 7 19.30 1.60 -23.17
C PRO A 7 18.73 1.17 -21.81
N LEU A 8 18.84 2.02 -20.79
CA LEU A 8 18.23 1.77 -19.48
C LEU A 8 16.70 1.83 -19.52
N ASP A 9 16.14 2.74 -20.31
CA ASP A 9 14.70 2.87 -20.50
C ASP A 9 14.15 1.69 -21.31
N ASP A 10 14.80 1.33 -22.42
CA ASP A 10 14.42 0.18 -23.24
C ASP A 10 14.39 -1.12 -22.43
N GLU A 11 15.41 -1.35 -21.58
CA GLU A 11 15.47 -2.53 -20.72
C GLU A 11 14.42 -2.48 -19.60
N ALA A 12 14.17 -1.31 -19.00
CA ALA A 12 13.13 -1.15 -18.00
C ALA A 12 11.73 -1.42 -18.58
N GLN A 13 11.46 -0.96 -19.80
CA GLN A 13 10.21 -1.24 -20.51
C GLN A 13 10.04 -2.73 -20.84
N LYS A 14 11.11 -3.40 -21.27
CA LYS A 14 11.09 -4.85 -21.52
C LYS A 14 10.78 -5.67 -20.26
N ARG A 15 11.32 -5.26 -19.11
CA ARG A 15 11.08 -5.93 -17.82
C ARG A 15 9.73 -5.57 -17.21
N ALA A 16 9.26 -4.34 -17.42
CA ALA A 16 8.06 -3.71 -16.88
C ALA A 16 7.98 -3.58 -15.35
N THR A 17 8.45 -4.57 -14.59
CA THR A 17 8.48 -4.58 -13.12
C THR A 17 9.63 -5.44 -12.60
N SER A 18 10.02 -5.24 -11.35
CA SER A 18 10.88 -6.19 -10.64
C SER A 18 10.09 -7.46 -10.33
N VAL A 19 10.73 -8.62 -10.41
CA VAL A 19 10.14 -9.93 -10.10
C VAL A 19 10.74 -10.44 -8.79
N TYR A 20 9.89 -10.65 -7.79
CA TYR A 20 10.29 -11.06 -6.44
C TYR A 20 10.06 -12.57 -6.26
N PHE A 21 11.14 -13.33 -6.23
CA PHE A 21 11.14 -14.75 -5.87
C PHE A 21 11.42 -14.91 -4.36
N PRO A 22 11.08 -16.07 -3.76
CA PRO A 22 11.58 -16.41 -2.44
C PRO A 22 13.12 -16.31 -2.40
N GLY A 23 13.66 -15.44 -1.55
CA GLY A 23 15.10 -15.26 -1.36
C GLY A 23 15.86 -14.52 -2.47
N PHE A 24 15.22 -14.14 -3.58
CA PHE A 24 15.90 -13.54 -4.73
C PHE A 24 15.01 -12.54 -5.49
N VAL A 25 15.59 -11.50 -6.06
CA VAL A 25 14.87 -10.49 -6.85
C VAL A 25 15.54 -10.32 -8.21
N VAL A 26 14.75 -10.38 -9.28
CA VAL A 26 15.17 -9.92 -10.60
C VAL A 26 14.76 -8.45 -10.73
N PRO A 27 15.68 -7.48 -10.61
CA PRO A 27 15.30 -6.09 -10.56
C PRO A 27 14.98 -5.54 -11.95
N MET A 28 14.02 -4.62 -12.02
CA MET A 28 13.70 -3.88 -13.25
C MET A 28 14.86 -2.97 -13.70
N LEU A 29 15.57 -2.39 -12.72
CA LEU A 29 16.72 -1.51 -12.95
C LEU A 29 17.98 -2.13 -12.36
N PRO A 30 19.17 -1.82 -12.90
CA PRO A 30 20.44 -2.28 -12.32
C PRO A 30 20.55 -1.92 -10.83
N GLU A 31 21.16 -2.81 -10.03
CA GLU A 31 21.28 -2.65 -8.57
C GLU A 31 22.02 -1.36 -8.17
N THR A 32 22.98 -0.92 -8.97
CA THR A 32 23.69 0.35 -8.76
C THR A 32 22.76 1.56 -8.76
N LEU A 33 21.64 1.49 -9.49
CA LEU A 33 20.57 2.49 -9.44
C LEU A 33 19.57 2.19 -8.33
N SER A 34 18.95 1.01 -8.35
CA SER A 34 17.81 0.67 -7.48
C SER A 34 18.20 0.62 -5.99
N ASN A 35 19.34 -0.01 -5.65
CA ASN A 35 19.85 -0.09 -4.28
C ASN A 35 20.81 1.07 -3.95
N GLY A 36 21.28 1.80 -4.96
CA GLY A 36 22.22 2.92 -4.83
C GLY A 36 21.56 4.29 -4.87
N ILE A 37 21.66 4.97 -6.01
CA ILE A 37 21.33 6.40 -6.12
C ILE A 37 19.82 6.70 -6.11
N CYS A 38 18.97 5.73 -6.49
CA CYS A 38 17.52 5.86 -6.40
C CYS A 38 16.97 5.42 -5.04
N SER A 39 17.77 4.70 -4.23
CA SER A 39 17.40 4.31 -2.87
C SER A 39 17.52 5.51 -1.92
N LEU A 40 16.46 5.76 -1.15
CA LEU A 40 16.38 6.85 -0.15
C LEU A 40 17.13 6.47 1.15
N MET A 41 18.43 6.18 1.00
CA MET A 41 19.31 5.76 2.08
C MET A 41 19.40 6.83 3.18
N PRO A 42 19.53 6.42 4.46
CA PRO A 42 19.63 7.36 5.57
C PRO A 42 20.93 8.18 5.49
N LYS A 43 20.86 9.44 5.93
CA LYS A 43 22.01 10.35 6.11
C LYS A 43 22.78 10.70 4.84
N VAL A 44 22.17 10.53 3.67
CA VAL A 44 22.74 10.95 2.39
C VAL A 44 21.70 11.69 1.57
N ASP A 45 22.14 12.73 0.87
CA ASP A 45 21.27 13.52 0.00
C ASP A 45 20.80 12.70 -1.22
N ARG A 46 19.52 12.83 -1.54
CA ARG A 46 18.85 12.12 -2.64
C ARG A 46 17.88 13.03 -3.35
N MET A 47 17.90 12.96 -4.68
CA MET A 47 16.84 13.55 -5.49
C MET A 47 15.56 12.72 -5.31
N CYS A 48 14.44 13.40 -5.13
CA CYS A 48 13.13 12.79 -5.06
C CYS A 48 12.09 13.65 -5.79
N PHE A 49 10.96 13.03 -6.12
CA PHE A 49 9.77 13.73 -6.58
C PHE A 49 8.73 13.65 -5.47
N VAL A 50 8.30 14.81 -4.98
CA VAL A 50 7.49 14.93 -3.76
C VAL A 50 6.04 15.13 -4.13
N CYS A 51 5.16 14.40 -3.45
CA CYS A 51 3.73 14.71 -3.32
C CYS A 51 3.51 15.31 -1.92
N ASP A 52 3.28 16.62 -1.87
CA ASP A 52 3.00 17.34 -0.63
C ASP A 52 1.51 17.59 -0.51
N MET A 53 0.90 17.12 0.58
CA MET A 53 -0.55 17.03 0.75
C MET A 53 -0.99 17.70 2.05
N GLN A 54 -2.11 18.41 1.99
CA GLN A 54 -2.85 18.86 3.17
C GLN A 54 -4.02 17.91 3.40
N VAL A 55 -4.04 17.26 4.58
CA VAL A 55 -5.06 16.30 4.95
C VAL A 55 -5.94 16.88 6.04
N GLY A 56 -7.25 16.91 5.79
CA GLY A 56 -8.27 17.33 6.76
C GLY A 56 -8.41 16.35 7.92
N ARG A 57 -9.12 16.77 8.97
CA ARG A 57 -9.40 15.92 10.15
C ARG A 57 -10.33 14.74 9.84
N ASP A 58 -11.04 14.81 8.72
CA ASP A 58 -11.89 13.76 8.17
C ASP A 58 -11.12 12.76 7.30
N GLY A 59 -9.84 13.04 7.00
CA GLY A 59 -8.97 12.21 6.16
C GLY A 59 -9.11 12.45 4.68
N GLU A 60 -9.81 13.51 4.28
CA GLU A 60 -9.85 13.96 2.89
C GLU A 60 -8.68 14.91 2.60
N VAL A 61 -8.08 14.76 1.41
CA VAL A 61 -7.00 15.65 0.96
C VAL A 61 -7.63 16.94 0.44
N THR A 62 -7.29 18.07 1.06
CA THR A 62 -7.83 19.40 0.70
C THR A 62 -6.97 20.14 -0.31
N GLY A 63 -5.71 19.73 -0.48
CA GLY A 63 -4.80 20.26 -1.48
C GLY A 63 -3.56 19.40 -1.62
N SER A 64 -3.02 19.34 -2.83
CA SER A 64 -1.80 18.61 -3.15
C SER A 64 -0.95 19.39 -4.15
N ARG A 65 0.37 19.19 -4.10
CA ARG A 65 1.33 19.72 -5.08
C ARG A 65 2.45 18.72 -5.33
N PHE A 66 2.97 18.75 -6.56
CA PHE A 66 4.04 17.88 -7.02
C PHE A 66 5.25 18.70 -7.42
N TYR A 67 6.45 18.32 -6.96
CA TYR A 67 7.69 19.03 -7.28
C TYR A 67 8.94 18.16 -7.08
N GLU A 68 10.01 18.51 -7.79
CA GLU A 68 11.34 17.93 -7.58
C GLU A 68 12.00 18.51 -6.32
N ALA A 69 12.69 17.66 -5.56
CA ALA A 69 13.38 18.07 -4.34
C ALA A 69 14.67 17.27 -4.10
N VAL A 70 15.47 17.75 -3.16
CA VAL A 70 16.56 17.00 -2.54
C VAL A 70 16.19 16.74 -1.09
N MET A 71 16.30 15.49 -0.64
CA MET A 71 16.02 15.07 0.73
C MET A 71 17.19 14.34 1.37
N ASN A 72 17.24 14.35 2.70
CA ASN A 72 18.17 13.56 3.50
C ASN A 72 17.35 12.71 4.49
N SER A 73 17.30 11.39 4.29
CA SER A 73 16.51 10.53 5.15
C SER A 73 17.11 10.47 6.57
N HIS A 74 16.30 10.79 7.58
CA HIS A 74 16.81 10.93 8.95
C HIS A 74 17.01 9.60 9.66
N ALA A 75 16.36 8.52 9.21
CA ALA A 75 16.52 7.18 9.76
C ALA A 75 16.06 6.12 8.75
N ARG A 76 16.62 4.92 8.88
CA ARG A 76 16.10 3.71 8.25
C ARG A 76 15.39 2.90 9.32
N LEU A 77 14.06 2.89 9.29
CA LEU A 77 13.23 2.16 10.24
C LEU A 77 12.58 0.95 9.55
N THR A 78 12.37 -0.11 10.31
CA THR A 78 11.58 -1.27 9.90
C THR A 78 10.15 -1.14 10.42
N TYR A 79 9.18 -1.80 9.77
CA TYR A 79 7.79 -1.83 10.23
C TYR A 79 7.67 -2.33 11.69
N ASN A 80 8.46 -3.34 12.06
CA ASN A 80 8.47 -3.89 13.41
C ASN A 80 8.96 -2.86 14.44
N GLN A 81 10.00 -2.07 14.13
CA GLN A 81 10.47 -1.02 15.03
C GLN A 81 9.41 0.08 15.20
N VAL A 82 8.78 0.51 14.11
CA VAL A 82 7.72 1.52 14.19
C VAL A 82 6.55 1.00 15.02
N TRP A 83 6.09 -0.22 14.76
CA TRP A 83 4.99 -0.84 15.50
C TRP A 83 5.31 -1.03 16.99
N LYS A 84 6.52 -1.49 17.33
CA LYS A 84 6.96 -1.58 18.72
C LYS A 84 6.86 -0.24 19.45
N ALA A 85 7.29 0.84 18.81
CA ALA A 85 7.27 2.16 19.42
C ALA A 85 5.87 2.76 19.60
N VAL A 86 4.98 2.64 18.61
CA VAL A 86 3.66 3.33 18.63
C VAL A 86 2.48 2.42 19.00
N GLY A 87 2.60 1.11 18.78
CA GLY A 87 1.56 0.12 19.04
C GLY A 87 1.76 -0.67 20.33
N GLU A 88 2.99 -1.10 20.60
CA GLU A 88 3.35 -1.89 21.79
C GLU A 88 3.93 -1.04 22.92
N ASP A 89 4.11 0.26 22.67
CA ASP A 89 4.61 1.24 23.63
C ASP A 89 6.04 0.98 24.15
N ASP A 90 6.84 0.19 23.42
CA ASP A 90 8.16 -0.32 23.83
C ASP A 90 9.18 0.80 24.10
N ALA A 91 9.67 0.86 25.34
CA ALA A 91 10.55 1.93 25.83
C ALA A 91 11.91 1.97 25.11
N ASP A 92 12.51 0.81 24.88
CA ASP A 92 13.83 0.69 24.23
C ASP A 92 13.76 1.15 22.77
N THR A 93 12.72 0.75 22.04
CA THR A 93 12.54 1.16 20.65
C THR A 93 12.21 2.64 20.53
N LYS A 94 11.44 3.22 21.47
CA LYS A 94 11.22 4.67 21.53
C LYS A 94 12.52 5.43 21.77
N ALA A 95 13.37 4.96 22.68
CA ALA A 95 14.68 5.54 22.93
C ALA A 95 15.59 5.45 21.69
N PHE A 96 15.56 4.33 20.97
CA PHE A 96 16.28 4.14 19.71
C PHE A 96 15.83 5.10 18.60
N ILE A 97 14.52 5.30 18.43
CA ILE A 97 13.97 6.27 17.46
C ILE A 97 14.30 7.71 17.90
N GLY A 98 14.30 7.95 19.22
CA GLY A 98 14.78 9.17 19.84
C GLY A 98 14.03 10.42 19.34
N PRO A 99 14.74 11.45 18.84
CA PRO A 99 14.12 12.72 18.44
C PRO A 99 13.07 12.63 17.32
N LEU A 100 13.03 11.52 16.57
CA LEU A 100 12.09 11.31 15.47
C LEU A 100 10.74 10.76 15.92
N LEU A 101 10.62 10.36 17.20
CA LEU A 101 9.42 9.72 17.73
C LEU A 101 8.15 10.57 17.53
N PRO A 102 8.15 11.91 17.74
CA PRO A 102 6.97 12.72 17.50
C PRO A 102 6.47 12.69 16.04
N GLN A 103 7.38 12.58 15.06
CA GLN A 103 7.03 12.46 13.65
C GLN A 103 6.40 11.10 13.35
N VAL A 104 6.95 10.02 13.93
CA VAL A 104 6.40 8.66 13.80
C VAL A 104 5.00 8.59 14.41
N GLN A 105 4.79 9.17 15.59
CA GLN A 105 3.47 9.24 16.24
C GLN A 105 2.47 10.07 15.42
N ARG A 106 2.89 11.19 14.83
CA ARG A 106 2.04 11.99 13.94
C ARG A 106 1.61 11.21 12.68
N LEU A 107 2.50 10.42 12.10
CA LEU A 107 2.16 9.55 10.98
C LEU A 107 1.15 8.46 11.39
N HIS A 108 1.28 7.91 12.59
CA HIS A 108 0.32 6.92 13.12
C HIS A 108 -1.05 7.53 13.39
N GLN A 109 -1.11 8.77 13.91
CA GLN A 109 -2.36 9.54 14.01
C GLN A 109 -2.99 9.80 12.63
N LEU A 110 -2.19 10.22 11.65
CA LEU A 110 -2.64 10.43 10.28
C LEU A 110 -3.22 9.15 9.67
N TYR A 111 -2.57 8.00 9.89
CA TYR A 111 -3.08 6.70 9.46
C TYR A 111 -4.51 6.43 9.98
N HIS A 112 -4.78 6.66 11.25
CA HIS A 112 -6.13 6.44 11.79
C HIS A 112 -7.18 7.34 11.12
N VAL A 113 -6.82 8.57 10.80
CA VAL A 113 -7.68 9.52 10.09
C VAL A 113 -7.95 9.03 8.65
N LEU A 114 -6.90 8.64 7.91
CA LEU A 114 -7.02 8.11 6.54
C LEU A 114 -7.81 6.79 6.48
N SER A 115 -7.53 5.86 7.40
CA SER A 115 -8.21 4.58 7.50
C SER A 115 -9.71 4.73 7.79
N LYS A 116 -10.07 5.69 8.66
CA LYS A 116 -11.48 6.04 8.92
C LYS A 116 -12.16 6.59 7.66
N ALA A 117 -11.50 7.48 6.91
CA ALA A 117 -12.01 7.99 5.65
C ALA A 117 -12.22 6.87 4.61
N ARG A 118 -11.24 5.97 4.48
CA ARG A 118 -11.30 4.80 3.59
C ARG A 118 -12.48 3.88 3.94
N THR A 119 -12.70 3.63 5.23
CA THR A 119 -13.84 2.85 5.71
C THR A 119 -15.17 3.53 5.37
N HIS A 120 -15.26 4.85 5.53
CA HIS A 120 -16.47 5.62 5.19
C HIS A 120 -16.79 5.57 3.69
N ARG A 121 -15.77 5.56 2.83
CA ARG A 121 -15.93 5.38 1.38
C ARG A 121 -16.39 3.96 0.98
N GLY A 122 -16.46 3.03 1.92
CA GLY A 122 -16.92 1.66 1.67
C GLY A 122 -15.91 0.81 0.91
N ALA A 123 -14.60 1.08 1.09
CA ALA A 123 -13.57 0.21 0.54
C ALA A 123 -13.74 -1.22 1.08
N ILE A 124 -13.44 -2.20 0.22
CA ILE A 124 -13.42 -3.61 0.61
C ILE A 124 -12.04 -3.88 1.21
N GLU A 125 -12.01 -4.41 2.43
CA GLU A 125 -10.78 -4.83 3.09
C GLU A 125 -10.66 -6.35 3.00
N PHE A 126 -9.65 -6.80 2.25
CA PHE A 126 -9.25 -8.20 2.24
C PHE A 126 -8.15 -8.38 3.29
N GLU A 127 -8.42 -9.20 4.30
CA GLU A 127 -7.38 -9.70 5.19
C GLU A 127 -6.73 -10.89 4.49
N THR A 128 -5.71 -10.62 3.68
CA THR A 128 -4.86 -11.67 3.13
C THR A 128 -3.74 -11.97 4.09
N SER A 129 -3.50 -13.24 4.32
CA SER A 129 -2.41 -13.72 5.14
C SER A 129 -1.28 -14.17 4.21
N GLU A 130 -0.18 -13.42 4.21
CA GLU A 130 0.96 -13.70 3.33
C GLU A 130 1.93 -14.67 4.02
N VAL A 131 2.37 -15.71 3.30
CA VAL A 131 3.39 -16.65 3.79
C VAL A 131 4.77 -16.13 3.43
N ARG A 132 5.66 -16.02 4.42
CA ARG A 132 7.08 -15.73 4.22
C ARG A 132 7.91 -16.99 4.38
N PHE A 133 8.70 -17.29 3.36
CA PHE A 133 9.69 -18.38 3.37
C PHE A 133 11.06 -17.87 3.81
N VAL A 134 11.75 -18.67 4.63
CA VAL A 134 13.17 -18.52 4.94
C VAL A 134 13.91 -19.63 4.21
N LEU A 135 14.85 -19.25 3.35
CA LEU A 135 15.68 -20.20 2.61
C LEU A 135 17.07 -20.30 3.25
N ASP A 136 17.67 -21.48 3.20
CA ASP A 136 19.11 -21.62 3.48
C ASP A 136 19.98 -21.21 2.27
N ASN A 137 21.28 -21.43 2.40
CA ASN A 137 22.27 -21.14 1.35
C ASN A 137 22.20 -22.09 0.16
N THR A 138 21.49 -23.22 0.26
CA THR A 138 21.24 -24.15 -0.85
C THR A 138 19.94 -23.81 -1.60
N GLY A 139 19.13 -22.91 -1.04
CA GLY A 139 17.83 -22.50 -1.57
C GLY A 139 16.66 -23.33 -1.02
N GLU A 140 16.91 -24.21 -0.06
CA GLU A 140 15.87 -25.02 0.58
C GLU A 140 15.10 -24.22 1.64
N VAL A 141 13.78 -24.46 1.69
CA VAL A 141 12.91 -23.82 2.68
C VAL A 141 13.16 -24.41 4.05
N THR A 142 13.72 -23.62 4.96
CA THR A 142 13.98 -24.02 6.35
C THR A 142 12.84 -23.65 7.28
N GLN A 143 12.10 -22.59 6.95
CA GLN A 143 10.97 -22.13 7.73
C GLN A 143 9.94 -21.44 6.83
N ALA A 144 8.66 -21.63 7.17
CA ALA A 144 7.56 -20.84 6.63
C ALA A 144 6.76 -20.25 7.80
N GLY A 145 6.34 -19.00 7.67
CA GLY A 145 5.53 -18.34 8.69
C GLY A 145 4.63 -17.27 8.09
N MET A 146 3.55 -16.96 8.80
CA MET A 146 2.63 -15.91 8.39
C MET A 146 3.25 -14.53 8.68
N LEU A 147 3.23 -13.65 7.69
CA LEU A 147 3.62 -12.26 7.88
C LEU A 147 2.50 -11.53 8.61
N VAL A 148 2.82 -11.00 9.79
CA VAL A 148 1.86 -10.23 10.60
C VAL A 148 1.81 -8.80 10.08
N ARG A 149 0.67 -8.43 9.47
CA ARG A 149 0.40 -7.06 9.01
C ARG A 149 -0.09 -6.19 10.17
N ASN A 150 0.81 -5.38 10.74
CA ASN A 150 0.52 -4.40 11.80
C ASN A 150 0.24 -2.98 11.24
N ASP A 151 -0.11 -2.03 12.12
CA ASP A 151 -0.43 -0.66 11.71
C ASP A 151 0.72 0.09 11.04
N ALA A 152 1.99 -0.26 11.29
CA ALA A 152 3.10 0.39 10.59
C ALA A 152 3.06 0.08 9.08
N HIS A 153 2.64 -1.12 8.70
CA HIS A 153 2.42 -1.50 7.31
C HIS A 153 1.24 -0.72 6.72
N LYS A 154 0.11 -0.69 7.44
CA LYS A 154 -1.12 -0.01 7.01
C LYS A 154 -0.93 1.50 6.90
N LEU A 155 -0.12 2.10 7.76
CA LEU A 155 0.24 3.51 7.73
C LEU A 155 0.92 3.88 6.42
N ILE A 156 1.95 3.12 6.02
CA ILE A 156 2.64 3.37 4.76
C ILE A 156 1.69 3.12 3.59
N GLU A 157 0.89 2.05 3.62
CA GLU A 157 -0.13 1.78 2.60
C GLU A 157 -1.08 2.97 2.39
N GLU A 158 -1.69 3.50 3.45
CA GLU A 158 -2.63 4.63 3.34
C GLU A 158 -1.94 5.90 2.83
N CYS A 159 -0.69 6.16 3.24
CA CYS A 159 0.08 7.29 2.72
C CYS A 159 0.35 7.15 1.22
N MET A 160 0.72 5.94 0.76
CA MET A 160 0.98 5.68 -0.66
C MET A 160 -0.31 5.71 -1.49
N ILE A 161 -1.42 5.19 -0.96
CA ILE A 161 -2.74 5.29 -1.60
C ILE A 161 -3.13 6.76 -1.77
N ALA A 162 -2.99 7.58 -0.73
CA ALA A 162 -3.30 9.01 -0.81
C ALA A 162 -2.47 9.71 -1.90
N ALA A 163 -1.15 9.48 -1.93
CA ALA A 163 -0.27 10.05 -2.95
C ALA A 163 -0.64 9.59 -4.37
N ASN A 164 -0.98 8.31 -4.55
CA ASN A 164 -1.39 7.75 -5.85
C ASN A 164 -2.73 8.34 -6.34
N VAL A 165 -3.69 8.56 -5.43
CA VAL A 165 -4.96 9.20 -5.76
C VAL A 165 -4.73 10.64 -6.21
N GLU A 166 -3.88 11.39 -5.51
CA GLU A 166 -3.54 12.77 -5.90
C GLU A 166 -2.79 12.84 -7.23
N ALA A 167 -1.90 11.87 -7.51
CA ALA A 167 -1.21 11.79 -8.80
C ALA A 167 -2.20 11.52 -9.94
N ALA A 168 -3.14 10.59 -9.74
CA ALA A 168 -4.19 10.31 -10.73
C ALA A 168 -5.09 11.53 -10.97
N ARG A 169 -5.49 12.24 -9.90
CA ARG A 169 -6.29 13.47 -9.99
C ARG A 169 -5.57 14.57 -10.77
N TYR A 170 -4.27 14.77 -10.49
CA TYR A 170 -3.44 15.74 -11.18
C TYR A 170 -3.30 15.43 -12.68
N LEU A 171 -3.01 14.17 -13.03
CA LEU A 171 -2.87 13.77 -14.43
C LEU A 171 -4.19 13.88 -15.20
N LEU A 172 -5.32 13.54 -14.56
CA LEU A 172 -6.66 13.70 -15.15
C LEU A 172 -7.02 15.16 -15.40
N SER A 173 -6.78 16.06 -14.42
CA SER A 173 -7.11 17.49 -14.59
C SER A 173 -6.27 18.14 -15.68
N MET A 174 -5.01 17.71 -15.81
CA MET A 174 -4.09 18.17 -16.85
C MET A 174 -4.27 17.44 -18.20
N HIS A 175 -5.20 16.48 -18.30
CA HIS A 175 -5.46 15.68 -19.50
C HIS A 175 -4.19 15.00 -20.05
N VAL A 176 -3.28 14.59 -19.16
CA VAL A 176 -2.04 13.92 -19.54
C VAL A 176 -2.33 12.42 -19.75
N PRO A 177 -2.06 11.86 -20.95
CA PRO A 177 -2.16 10.43 -21.16
C PRO A 177 -1.19 9.69 -20.24
N ALA A 178 -1.72 8.83 -19.37
CA ALA A 178 -0.94 8.11 -18.37
C ALA A 178 -1.54 6.73 -18.09
N PRO A 179 -0.75 5.76 -17.61
CA PRO A 179 -1.28 4.49 -17.13
C PRO A 179 -2.07 4.70 -15.83
N TYR A 180 -3.31 4.21 -15.80
CA TYR A 180 -4.15 4.20 -14.59
C TYR A 180 -4.27 2.80 -14.02
N ARG A 181 -4.25 2.69 -12.68
CA ARG A 181 -4.56 1.43 -11.99
C ARG A 181 -6.08 1.29 -11.83
N VAL A 182 -6.72 0.71 -12.84
CA VAL A 182 -8.17 0.49 -12.86
C VAL A 182 -8.50 -0.91 -12.35
N HIS A 183 -9.53 -1.01 -11.50
CA HIS A 183 -10.16 -2.28 -11.16
C HIS A 183 -11.62 -2.21 -11.64
N GLU A 184 -11.95 -3.04 -12.63
CA GLU A 184 -13.30 -3.07 -13.19
C GLU A 184 -14.30 -3.71 -12.23
N ARG A 185 -15.59 -3.50 -12.50
CA ARG A 185 -16.65 -4.22 -11.80
C ARG A 185 -16.58 -5.72 -12.15
N PRO A 186 -17.05 -6.60 -11.25
CA PRO A 186 -17.21 -8.01 -11.62
C PRO A 186 -18.07 -8.15 -12.88
N PRO A 187 -17.75 -9.10 -13.79
CA PRO A 187 -18.63 -9.42 -14.92
C PRO A 187 -20.04 -9.75 -14.45
N GLU A 188 -21.05 -9.35 -15.22
CA GLU A 188 -22.47 -9.55 -14.87
C GLU A 188 -22.80 -11.02 -14.61
N SER A 189 -22.33 -11.94 -15.46
CA SER A 189 -22.53 -13.39 -15.28
C SER A 189 -21.98 -13.92 -13.95
N LYS A 190 -20.73 -13.58 -13.62
CA LYS A 190 -20.13 -13.97 -12.32
C LYS A 190 -20.86 -13.36 -11.12
N TYR A 191 -21.51 -12.22 -11.32
CA TYR A 191 -22.31 -11.60 -10.28
C TYR A 191 -23.65 -12.30 -10.07
N GLU A 192 -24.28 -12.79 -11.15
CA GLU A 192 -25.48 -13.62 -11.08
C GLU A 192 -25.20 -14.93 -10.32
N ASP A 193 -24.10 -15.60 -10.64
CA ASP A 193 -23.66 -16.81 -9.91
C ASP A 193 -23.51 -16.53 -8.40
N LEU A 194 -22.90 -15.39 -8.05
CA LEU A 194 -22.75 -14.95 -6.66
C LEU A 194 -24.11 -14.72 -6.00
N LEU A 195 -25.06 -14.06 -6.69
CA LEU A 195 -26.40 -13.84 -6.14
C LEU A 195 -27.15 -15.15 -5.92
N GLU A 196 -27.00 -16.13 -6.81
CA GLU A 196 -27.60 -17.46 -6.65
C GLU A 196 -27.04 -18.17 -5.43
N PHE A 197 -25.71 -18.21 -5.29
CA PHE A 197 -25.06 -18.78 -4.10
C PHE A 197 -25.51 -18.10 -2.80
N LEU A 198 -25.59 -16.76 -2.78
CA LEU A 198 -26.01 -16.02 -1.58
C LEU A 198 -27.47 -16.29 -1.16
N LYS A 199 -28.36 -16.68 -2.08
CA LYS A 199 -29.76 -17.02 -1.75
C LYS A 199 -29.85 -18.21 -0.82
N GLU A 200 -28.97 -19.20 -0.96
CA GLU A 200 -28.93 -20.38 -0.07
C GLU A 200 -28.71 -19.98 1.39
N PHE A 201 -27.98 -18.89 1.62
CA PHE A 201 -27.67 -18.35 2.94
C PHE A 201 -28.61 -17.22 3.38
N GLN A 202 -29.66 -16.93 2.60
CA GLN A 202 -30.59 -15.81 2.79
C GLN A 202 -29.89 -14.45 2.83
N LEU A 203 -28.80 -14.31 2.07
CA LEU A 203 -28.03 -13.09 1.92
C LEU A 203 -28.40 -12.37 0.62
N ILE A 204 -28.37 -11.04 0.63
CA ILE A 204 -28.84 -10.22 -0.49
C ILE A 204 -27.82 -9.12 -0.78
N LEU A 205 -27.55 -8.91 -2.07
CA LEU A 205 -26.89 -7.72 -2.61
C LEU A 205 -27.82 -6.99 -3.60
N PRO A 206 -27.58 -5.68 -3.86
CA PRO A 206 -28.30 -4.93 -4.89
C PRO A 206 -28.17 -5.55 -6.30
N ALA A 207 -28.93 -5.06 -7.28
CA ALA A 207 -28.72 -5.46 -8.67
C ALA A 207 -27.33 -5.02 -9.19
N TRP A 208 -26.78 -5.75 -10.16
CA TRP A 208 -25.43 -5.52 -10.73
C TRP A 208 -25.19 -4.06 -11.16
N SER A 209 -26.19 -3.42 -11.78
CA SER A 209 -26.09 -2.03 -12.23
C SER A 209 -25.97 -1.01 -11.08
N LYS A 210 -26.45 -1.36 -9.87
CA LYS A 210 -26.54 -0.49 -8.70
C LYS A 210 -25.54 -0.82 -7.60
N VAL A 211 -24.94 -2.01 -7.61
CA VAL A 211 -24.02 -2.46 -6.56
C VAL A 211 -22.80 -1.55 -6.47
N ARG A 212 -22.40 -1.21 -5.24
CA ARG A 212 -21.21 -0.42 -4.94
C ARG A 212 -20.27 -1.19 -4.03
N PRO A 213 -18.97 -0.85 -3.98
CA PRO A 213 -18.02 -1.47 -3.06
C PRO A 213 -18.50 -1.58 -1.61
N GLY A 214 -19.17 -0.52 -1.11
CA GLY A 214 -19.71 -0.50 0.25
C GLY A 214 -20.82 -1.54 0.53
N ASP A 215 -21.50 -2.05 -0.50
CA ASP A 215 -22.50 -3.11 -0.35
C ASP A 215 -21.82 -4.46 -0.05
N TYR A 216 -20.70 -4.76 -0.74
CA TYR A 216 -19.87 -5.92 -0.43
C TYR A 216 -19.27 -5.82 0.97
N THR A 217 -18.79 -4.65 1.38
CA THR A 217 -18.26 -4.45 2.74
C THR A 217 -19.33 -4.70 3.81
N LYS A 218 -20.57 -4.25 3.61
CA LYS A 218 -21.69 -4.56 4.51
C LYS A 218 -22.01 -6.05 4.54
N LEU A 219 -21.99 -6.72 3.38
CA LEU A 219 -22.20 -8.16 3.29
C LEU A 219 -21.12 -8.93 4.06
N LEU A 220 -19.84 -8.63 3.81
CA LEU A 220 -18.71 -9.28 4.47
C LEU A 220 -18.77 -9.13 6.00
N LYS A 221 -19.17 -7.95 6.51
CA LYS A 221 -19.39 -7.74 7.95
C LYS A 221 -20.50 -8.64 8.52
N LYS A 222 -21.58 -8.86 7.78
CA LYS A 222 -22.65 -9.78 8.17
C LYS A 222 -22.15 -11.23 8.17
N VAL A 223 -21.43 -11.64 7.12
CA VAL A 223 -20.91 -13.01 6.98
C VAL A 223 -19.94 -13.34 8.10
N ARG A 224 -18.99 -12.46 8.44
CA ARG A 224 -18.02 -12.67 9.54
C ARG A 224 -18.67 -12.93 10.91
N ALA A 225 -19.92 -12.51 11.12
CA ALA A 225 -20.64 -12.73 12.37
C ALA A 225 -21.37 -14.09 12.43
N ARG A 226 -21.34 -14.87 11.34
CA ARG A 226 -22.08 -16.12 11.25
C ARG A 226 -21.21 -17.33 11.64
N PRO A 227 -21.82 -18.43 12.12
CA PRO A 227 -21.10 -19.64 12.51
C PRO A 227 -20.41 -20.38 11.34
N ASP A 228 -20.87 -20.13 10.11
CA ASP A 228 -20.41 -20.75 8.86
C ASP A 228 -19.26 -19.96 8.19
N ALA A 229 -18.69 -18.95 8.88
CA ALA A 229 -17.60 -18.13 8.38
C ALA A 229 -16.17 -18.68 8.64
N ALA A 230 -16.07 -19.84 9.30
CA ALA A 230 -14.79 -20.50 9.62
C ALA A 230 -14.29 -21.38 8.47
#